data_AF-A0A1V8M423-F1
#
_entry.id   AF-A0A1V8M423-F1
#
_cell.length_a   1.000
_cell.length_b   1.000
_cell.length_c   1.000
_cell.angle_alpha   90.00
_cell.angle_beta   90.00
_cell.angle_gamma   90.00
#
_symmetry.space_group_name_H-M   'P 1'
#
loop_
_entity.id
_entity.type
_entity.pdbx_description
1 polymer ?
#
loop_
_entity_poly.entity_id
_entity_poly.type
_entity_poly.pdbx_seq_one_letter_code
_entity_poly.pdbx_strand_id
1 'polypeptide(L)' 'MKTLIKYLCIVFLLMVSRNIYAAPVNISQQQAASIAQQVNAGRVLGVKRKGDTYQVKILLGNGEVKIIQVDVSSGKIK' A
#
# COMPACT_ATOMS: atom_id res chain seq x y z
N MET A 1 -4.15 -5.52 -50.90
CA MET A 1 -3.85 -4.23 -50.21
C MET A 1 -4.66 -4.03 -48.92
N LYS A 2 -5.98 -4.30 -48.89
CA LYS A 2 -6.82 -4.10 -47.68
C LYS A 2 -6.41 -4.95 -46.45
N THR A 3 -5.89 -6.16 -46.67
CA THR A 3 -5.41 -7.06 -45.60
C THR A 3 -4.09 -6.59 -44.98
N LEU A 4 -3.16 -6.09 -45.81
CA LEU A 4 -1.89 -5.51 -45.36
C LEU A 4 -2.08 -4.30 -44.44
N ILE A 5 -3.04 -3.42 -44.75
CA ILE A 5 -3.38 -2.27 -43.91
C ILE A 5 -3.90 -2.69 -42.53
N LYS A 6 -4.68 -3.77 -42.44
CA LYS A 6 -5.17 -4.28 -41.15
C LYS A 6 -4.03 -4.79 -40.27
N TYR A 7 -3.08 -5.55 -40.84
CA TYR A 7 -1.93 -6.04 -40.09
C TYR A 7 -1.01 -4.89 -39.65
N LEU A 8 -0.84 -3.86 -40.48
CA LEU A 8 -0.09 -2.66 -40.12
C LEU A 8 -0.71 -1.93 -38.92
N CYS A 9 -2.04 -1.78 -38.90
CA CYS A 9 -2.75 -1.17 -37.76
C CYS A 9 -2.60 -1.97 -36.46
N ILE A 10 -2.62 -3.31 -36.54
CA ILE A 10 -2.47 -4.18 -35.35
C ILE A 10 -1.06 -4.07 -34.77
N VAL A 11 -0.03 -4.07 -35.62
CA VAL A 11 1.37 -3.89 -35.18
C VAL A 11 1.57 -2.51 -34.55
N PHE A 12 0.96 -1.48 -35.13
CA PHE A 12 1.02 -0.12 -34.59
C PHE A 12 0.35 -0.02 -33.20
N LEU A 13 -0.82 -0.65 -33.01
CA LEU A 13 -1.51 -0.69 -31.72
C LEU A 13 -0.71 -1.41 -30.62
N LEU A 14 0.01 -2.48 -30.97
CA LEU A 14 0.86 -3.20 -30.03
C LEU A 14 2.08 -2.37 -29.60
N MET A 15 2.64 -1.55 -30.49
CA MET A 15 3.78 -0.67 -30.16
C MET A 15 3.42 0.48 -29.20
N VAL A 16 2.15 0.89 -29.13
CA VAL A 16 1.69 2.00 -28.27
C VAL A 16 1.34 1.55 -26.85
N SER A 17 1.40 0.24 -26.58
CA SER A 17 1.13 -0.33 -25.26
C SER A 17 2.29 -0.04 -24.29
N ARG A 18 2.38 1.19 -23.81
CA ARG A 18 3.33 1.57 -22.75
C ARG A 18 2.88 1.01 -21.41
N ASN A 19 3.82 0.45 -20.65
CA ASN A 19 3.60 0.08 -19.25
C ASN A 19 3.29 1.34 -18.43
N ILE A 20 2.08 1.43 -17.89
CA ILE A 20 1.71 2.44 -16.91
C ILE A 20 2.22 1.94 -15.55
N TYR A 21 3.36 2.48 -15.11
CA TYR A 21 3.85 2.24 -13.75
C TYR A 21 3.01 3.06 -12.78
N ALA A 22 2.20 2.38 -11.95
CA ALA A 22 1.54 3.04 -10.83
C ALA A 22 2.61 3.56 -9.87
N ALA A 23 2.58 4.86 -9.57
CA ALA A 23 3.45 5.44 -8.55
C ALA A 23 3.24 4.71 -7.21
N PRO A 24 4.29 4.48 -6.41
CA PRO A 24 4.16 3.86 -5.10
C PRO A 24 3.25 4.73 -4.22
N VAL A 25 2.02 4.27 -4.03
CA VAL A 25 1.05 4.90 -3.15
C VAL A 25 1.41 4.49 -1.73
N ASN A 26 1.78 5.49 -0.92
CA ASN A 26 1.94 5.33 0.52
C ASN A 26 0.68 4.72 1.13
N ILE A 27 0.86 3.80 2.08
CA ILE A 27 -0.28 3.21 2.78
C ILE A 27 -1.01 4.27 3.60
N SER A 28 -2.32 4.10 3.76
CA SER A 28 -3.13 5.01 4.56
C SER A 28 -2.96 4.75 6.06
N GLN A 29 -3.38 5.70 6.90
CA GLN A 29 -3.43 5.51 8.36
C GLN A 29 -4.33 4.33 8.76
N GLN A 30 -5.43 4.12 8.03
CA GLN A 30 -6.33 3.00 8.27
C GLN A 30 -5.67 1.67 7.93
N GLN A 31 -4.92 1.60 6.82
CA GLN A 31 -4.15 0.41 6.48
C GLN A 31 -3.09 0.11 7.54
N ALA A 32 -2.38 1.13 8.04
CA ALA A 32 -1.42 0.96 9.13
C ALA A 32 -2.10 0.43 10.41
N ALA A 33 -3.29 0.91 10.75
CA ALA A 33 -4.08 0.40 11.88
C ALA A 33 -4.43 -1.09 11.70
N SER A 34 -4.92 -1.47 10.52
CA SER A 34 -5.27 -2.86 10.21
C SER A 34 -4.05 -3.78 10.29
N ILE A 35 -2.90 -3.37 9.73
CA ILE A 35 -1.64 -4.13 9.78
C ILE A 35 -1.20 -4.32 11.25
N ALA A 36 -1.26 -3.26 12.04
CA ALA A 36 -0.90 -3.31 13.45
C ALA A 36 -1.82 -4.25 14.25
N GLN A 37 -3.12 -4.26 13.96
CA GLN A 37 -4.09 -5.16 14.59
C GLN A 37 -3.92 -6.62 14.20
N GLN A 38 -3.44 -6.91 12.98
CA GLN A 38 -3.13 -8.28 12.55
C GLN A 38 -1.99 -8.90 13.37
N VAL A 39 -1.04 -8.07 13.84
CA VAL A 39 0.08 -8.55 14.65
C VAL A 39 -0.27 -8.63 16.13
N ASN A 40 -0.93 -7.60 16.65
CA ASN A 40 -1.38 -7.60 18.04
C ASN A 40 -2.90 -7.41 18.10
N ALA A 41 -3.62 -8.46 18.51
CA ALA A 41 -5.03 -8.37 18.79
C ALA A 41 -5.28 -7.38 19.94
N GLY A 42 -5.95 -6.27 19.64
CA GLY A 42 -6.23 -5.21 20.61
C GLY A 42 -6.96 -4.02 20.00
N ARG A 43 -7.31 -3.06 20.85
CA ARG A 43 -8.01 -1.83 20.44
C ARG A 43 -7.00 -0.78 19.99
N VAL A 44 -7.13 -0.30 18.76
CA VAL A 44 -6.33 0.84 18.28
C VAL A 44 -6.79 2.10 19.02
N LEU A 45 -5.85 2.75 19.70
CA LEU A 45 -6.06 4.01 20.41
C LEU A 45 -5.76 5.23 19.52
N GLY A 46 -4.90 5.05 18.51
CA GLY A 46 -4.58 6.11 17.56
C GLY A 46 -3.44 5.76 16.63
N VAL A 47 -3.40 6.44 15.49
CA VAL A 47 -2.37 6.32 14.46
C VAL A 47 -1.74 7.68 14.22
N LYS A 48 -0.42 7.79 14.31
CA LYS A 48 0.30 9.03 14.02
C LYS A 48 1.43 8.76 13.03
N ARG A 49 1.48 9.53 11.94
CA ARG A 49 2.62 9.50 11.03
C ARG A 49 3.80 10.27 11.63
N LYS A 50 5.00 9.69 11.56
CA LYS A 50 6.28 10.32 11.86
C LYS A 50 7.26 9.97 10.74
N GLY A 51 7.48 10.91 9.83
CA GLY A 51 8.30 10.68 8.63
C GLY A 51 7.75 9.53 7.79
N ASP A 52 8.57 8.50 7.62
CA ASP A 52 8.30 7.30 6.82
C ASP A 52 7.71 6.15 7.63
N THR A 53 7.21 6.43 8.84
CA THR A 53 6.60 5.41 9.69
C THR A 53 5.30 5.89 10.33
N TYR A 54 4.29 5.03 10.34
CA TYR A 54 3.10 5.16 11.17
C TYR A 54 3.35 4.52 12.53
N GLN A 55 3.15 5.29 13.59
CA GLN A 55 3.10 4.80 14.97
C GLN A 55 1.64 4.51 15.33
N VAL A 56 1.32 3.23 15.51
CA VAL A 56 0.00 2.76 15.90
C VAL A 56 0.02 2.37 17.37
N LYS A 57 -0.78 3.04 18.19
CA LYS A 57 -0.98 2.69 19.60
C LYS A 57 -2.08 1.65 19.71
N ILE A 58 -1.78 0.51 20.32
CA ILE A 58 -2.74 -0.57 20.58
C ILE A 58 -2.82 -0.83 22.08
N LEU A 59 -4.04 -0.81 22.60
CA LEU A 59 -4.37 -1.31 23.93
C LEU A 59 -4.63 -2.82 23.84
N LEU A 60 -3.82 -3.58 24.56
CA LEU A 60 -3.95 -5.02 24.68
C LEU A 60 -4.97 -5.41 25.76
N GLY A 61 -5.42 -6.67 25.73
CA GLY A 61 -6.41 -7.18 26.69
C GLY A 61 -5.95 -7.17 28.15
N ASN A 62 -4.63 -7.13 28.40
CA ASN A 62 -4.04 -6.99 29.74
C ASN A 62 -3.93 -5.53 30.22
N GLY A 63 -4.41 -4.55 29.42
CA GLY A 63 -4.31 -3.12 29.74
C GLY A 63 -3.00 -2.45 29.32
N GLU A 64 -2.04 -3.20 28.77
CA GLU A 64 -0.78 -2.65 28.26
C GLU A 64 -1.00 -1.89 26.94
N VAL A 65 -0.31 -0.77 26.77
CA VAL A 65 -0.30 -0.02 25.51
C VAL A 65 1.01 -0.27 24.77
N LYS A 66 0.92 -0.91 23.60
CA LYS A 66 2.05 -1.09 22.69
C LYS A 66 2.01 -0.10 21.54
N ILE A 67 3.19 0.31 21.07
CA ILE A 67 3.36 1.15 19.88
C ILE A 67 3.96 0.29 18.78
N ILE A 68 3.21 0.07 17.71
CA ILE A 68 3.66 -0.65 16.53
C ILE A 68 4.09 0.36 15.47
N GLN A 69 5.27 0.14 14.89
CA GLN A 69 5.83 0.98 13.84
C GLN A 69 5.60 0.32 12.49
N VAL A 70 4.90 0.99 11.58
CA VAL A 70 4.58 0.49 10.24
C VAL A 70 5.17 1.43 9.19
N ASP A 71 6.01 0.91 8.30
CA ASP A 71 6.58 1.66 7.19
C ASP A 71 5.49 2.23 6.27
N VAL A 72 5.60 3.51 5.92
CA VAL A 72 4.59 4.23 5.14
C VAL A 72 4.55 3.78 3.68
N SER A 73 5.69 3.38 3.12
CA SER A 73 5.79 3.03 1.70
C SER A 73 5.50 1.56 1.45
N SER A 74 5.87 0.67 2.38
CA SER A 74 5.72 -0.77 2.21
C SER A 74 4.71 -1.44 3.13
N GLY A 75 4.23 -0.75 4.17
CA GLY A 75 3.37 -1.35 5.19
C GLY A 75 4.05 -2.42 6.05
N LYS A 76 5.39 -2.46 6.07
CA LYS A 76 6.14 -3.45 6.85
C LYS A 76 6.27 -2.99 8.28
N ILE A 77 6.22 -3.92 9.22
CA ILE A 77 6.44 -3.62 10.64
C ILE A 77 7.95 -3.56 10.89
N LYS A 78 8.37 -2.56 11.66
CA LYS A 78 9.77 -2.34 12.07
C LYS A 78 10.00 -2.75 13.53
#